data_AF-A0A0C9TCQ2-F1
#
_entry.id   AF-A0A0C9TCQ2-F1
#
_cell.length_a   1.000
_cell.length_b   1.000
_cell.length_c   1.000
_cell.angle_alpha   90.00
_cell.angle_beta   90.00
_cell.angle_gamma   90.00
#
_symmetry.space_group_name_H-M   'P 1'
#
loop_
_entity.id
_entity.type
_entity.pdbx_description
1 polymer ?
#
loop_
_entity_poly.entity_id
_entity_poly.type
_entity_poly.pdbx_seq_one_letter_code
_entity_poly.pdbx_strand_id
1 'polypeptide(L)' 'YKPVAKKVHSTPAPIEEQFRIVRRLPDDPLEGLTPLPTHPPAFVPGERFTQERTDALDLDPANWLWPEE' A
#
# COMPACT_ATOMS: atom_id res chain seq x y z
N TYR A 1 -17.43 -48.05 11.91
CA TYR A 1 -17.20 -46.78 11.18
C TYR A 1 -18.18 -46.68 10.02
N LYS A 2 -18.82 -45.53 9.76
CA LYS A 2 -19.81 -45.39 8.67
C LYS A 2 -19.08 -45.17 7.33
N PRO A 3 -19.40 -45.91 6.26
CA PRO A 3 -18.70 -45.78 4.99
C PRO A 3 -18.87 -44.36 4.42
N VAL A 4 -17.78 -43.81 3.88
CA VAL A 4 -17.72 -42.43 3.32
C VAL A 4 -18.78 -42.20 2.25
N ALA A 5 -19.11 -43.22 1.45
CA ALA A 5 -20.16 -43.17 0.43
C ALA A 5 -21.58 -42.91 1.00
N LYS A 6 -21.80 -43.13 2.30
CA LYS A 6 -23.08 -42.85 3.00
C LYS A 6 -23.00 -41.58 3.85
N LYS A 7 -21.98 -40.74 3.65
CA LYS A 7 -21.83 -39.47 4.35
C LYS A 7 -22.70 -38.43 3.65
N VAL A 8 -23.64 -37.87 4.40
CA VAL A 8 -24.50 -36.79 3.91
C VAL A 8 -23.84 -35.48 4.31
N HIS A 9 -23.68 -34.58 3.34
CA HIS A 9 -23.23 -33.22 3.55
C HIS A 9 -24.43 -32.29 3.48
N SER A 10 -24.64 -31.44 4.48
CA SER A 10 -25.66 -30.40 4.41
C SER A 10 -25.28 -29.38 3.34
N THR A 11 -26.26 -28.99 2.53
CA THR A 11 -26.10 -27.87 1.60
C THR A 11 -26.18 -26.57 2.40
N PRO A 12 -25.22 -25.65 2.25
CA PRO A 12 -25.29 -24.36 2.91
C PRO A 12 -26.52 -23.57 2.42
N ALA A 13 -27.19 -22.91 3.36
CA ALA A 13 -28.30 -22.03 3.06
C ALA A 13 -27.81 -20.75 2.34
N PRO A 14 -28.64 -20.14 1.48
CA PRO A 14 -28.30 -18.83 0.91
C PRO A 14 -28.18 -17.77 2.03
N ILE A 15 -27.22 -16.85 1.87
CA ILE A 15 -27.07 -15.69 2.77
C ILE A 15 -28.21 -14.70 2.49
N GLU A 16 -28.83 -14.18 3.56
CA GLU A 16 -29.85 -13.14 3.45
C GLU A 16 -29.23 -11.82 2.98
N GLU A 17 -29.96 -11.04 2.20
CA GLU A 17 -29.44 -9.80 1.59
C GLU A 17 -28.93 -8.79 2.64
N GLN A 18 -29.54 -8.75 3.84
CA GLN A 18 -29.11 -7.90 4.94
C GLN A 18 -27.70 -8.23 5.47
N PHE A 19 -27.22 -9.45 5.25
CA PHE A 19 -25.88 -9.90 5.64
C PHE A 19 -24.88 -9.88 4.47
N ARG A 20 -25.30 -9.35 3.31
CA ARG A 20 -24.46 -9.32 2.11
C ARG A 20 -23.47 -8.16 2.19
N ILE A 21 -22.18 -8.50 2.06
CA ILE A 21 -21.11 -7.52 1.99
C ILE A 21 -21.14 -6.85 0.61
N VAL A 22 -21.45 -5.54 0.58
CA VAL A 22 -21.38 -4.73 -0.64
C VAL A 22 -20.03 -4.03 -0.69
N ARG A 23 -19.21 -4.38 -1.67
CA ARG A 23 -17.94 -3.66 -1.94
C ARG A 23 -18.23 -2.51 -2.90
N ARG A 24 -17.81 -1.30 -2.54
CA ARG A 24 -17.86 -0.11 -3.40
C ARG A 24 -16.43 0.37 -3.59
N LEU A 25 -16.01 0.51 -4.84
CA LEU A 25 -14.78 1.22 -5.19
C LEU A 25 -15.13 2.70 -5.37
N PRO A 26 -14.33 3.63 -4.85
CA PRO A 26 -14.45 5.03 -5.23
C PRO A 26 -14.06 5.20 -6.71
N ASP A 27 -14.64 6.21 -7.37
CA ASP A 27 -14.37 6.49 -8.78
C ASP A 27 -12.91 6.95 -8.99
N ASP A 28 -12.41 7.86 -8.15
CA ASP A 28 -11.01 8.28 -8.10
C ASP A 28 -10.42 8.11 -6.69
N PRO A 29 -9.42 7.24 -6.48
CA PRO A 29 -8.77 7.06 -5.19
C PRO A 29 -7.92 8.26 -4.74
N LEU A 30 -7.62 9.20 -5.63
CA LEU A 30 -6.81 10.39 -5.34
C LEU A 30 -7.67 11.63 -5.09
N GLU A 31 -8.99 11.51 -5.16
CA GLU A 31 -9.91 12.63 -4.95
C GLU A 31 -9.69 13.26 -3.56
N GLY A 32 -9.44 14.57 -3.54
CA GLY A 32 -9.19 15.33 -2.30
C GLY A 32 -7.74 15.35 -1.82
N LEU A 33 -6.81 14.67 -2.49
CA LEU A 33 -5.37 14.80 -2.19
C LEU A 33 -4.76 16.01 -2.90
N THR A 34 -3.89 16.72 -2.19
CA THR A 34 -3.06 17.77 -2.80
C THR A 34 -1.96 17.13 -3.63
N PRO A 35 -1.73 17.58 -4.88
CA PRO A 35 -0.63 17.06 -5.69
C PRO A 35 0.71 17.38 -5.03
N LEU A 36 1.58 16.37 -4.97
CA LEU A 36 2.95 16.56 -4.51
C LEU A 36 3.80 17.19 -5.62
N PRO A 37 4.78 18.05 -5.28
CA PRO A 37 5.73 18.54 -6.27
C PRO A 37 6.56 17.38 -6.80
N THR A 38 6.78 17.35 -8.12
CA THR A 38 7.59 16.32 -8.77
C THR A 38 9.08 16.47 -8.46
N HIS A 39 9.53 17.70 -8.21
CA HIS A 39 10.91 18.01 -7.81
C HIS A 39 10.90 18.59 -6.39
N PRO A 40 11.45 17.86 -5.41
CA PRO A 40 11.59 18.40 -4.06
C PRO A 40 12.60 19.56 -4.06
N PRO A 41 12.50 20.48 -3.10
CA PRO A 41 13.53 21.51 -2.91
C PRO A 41 14.87 20.87 -2.51
N ALA A 42 15.96 21.60 -2.75
CA ALA A 42 17.28 21.18 -2.32
C ALA A 42 17.30 20.90 -0.80
N PHE A 43 18.00 19.83 -0.43
CA PHE A 43 18.11 19.43 0.96
C PHE A 43 18.80 20.51 1.80
N VAL A 44 18.26 20.78 2.99
CA VAL A 44 18.85 21.69 3.98
C VAL A 44 18.99 20.94 5.30
N PRO A 45 20.20 20.83 5.87
CA PRO A 45 20.41 20.14 7.13
C PRO A 45 19.71 20.86 8.28
N GLY A 46 19.00 20.10 9.10
CA GLY A 46 18.28 20.58 10.28
C GLY A 46 18.83 19.98 11.57
N GLU A 47 18.20 20.30 12.70
CA GLU A 47 18.67 19.86 14.03
C GLU A 47 18.69 18.34 14.20
N ARG A 48 17.74 17.63 13.59
CA ARG A 48 17.60 16.16 13.71
C ARG A 48 18.28 15.39 12.59
N PHE A 49 18.37 15.99 11.42
CA PHE A 49 18.96 15.40 10.23
C PHE A 49 20.05 16.34 9.71
N THR A 50 21.25 16.09 10.21
CA THR A 50 22.45 16.87 9.95
C THR A 50 23.13 16.40 8.67
N GLN A 51 23.98 17.27 8.11
CA GLN A 51 24.77 16.96 6.92
C GLN A 51 25.59 15.67 7.09
N GLU A 52 26.22 15.50 8.26
CA GLU A 52 27.01 14.30 8.58
C GLU A 52 26.20 13.00 8.46
N ARG A 53 24.91 13.03 8.79
CA ARG A 53 24.03 11.86 8.66
C ARG A 53 23.62 11.61 7.21
N THR A 54 23.42 12.67 6.44
CA THR A 54 23.12 12.56 5.00
C THR A 54 24.29 11.97 4.25
N ASP A 55 25.51 12.46 4.51
CA ASP A 55 26.73 11.99 3.88
C ASP A 55 27.03 10.53 4.26
N ALA A 56 26.79 10.15 5.52
CA ALA A 56 26.96 8.78 5.99
C ALA A 56 25.90 7.79 5.45
N LEU A 57 24.75 8.29 5.01
CA LEU A 57 23.69 7.43 4.47
C LEU A 57 24.04 6.87 3.09
N ASP A 58 24.99 7.50 2.38
CA ASP A 58 25.44 7.13 1.03
C ASP A 58 24.24 6.78 0.13
N LEU A 59 23.42 7.79 -0.16
CA LEU A 59 22.09 7.63 -0.76
C LEU A 59 22.10 7.01 -2.16
N ASP A 60 23.19 7.17 -2.90
CA ASP A 60 23.33 6.61 -4.24
C ASP A 60 24.74 6.06 -4.48
N PRO A 61 25.11 4.96 -3.81
CA PRO A 61 26.46 4.40 -3.89
C PRO A 61 26.75 3.81 -5.27
N ALA A 62 25.69 3.45 -6.01
CA ALA A 62 25.76 2.84 -7.33
C ALA A 62 25.56 3.85 -8.47
N ASN A 63 25.38 5.14 -8.16
CA ASN A 63 25.10 6.21 -9.11
C ASN A 63 23.91 5.86 -10.05
N TRP A 64 22.85 5.34 -9.46
CA TRP A 64 21.62 4.91 -10.13
C TRP A 64 20.71 6.08 -10.50
N LEU A 65 20.77 7.18 -9.75
CA LEU A 65 19.92 8.34 -9.96
C LEU A 65 20.30 9.08 -11.25
N TRP A 66 19.29 9.54 -11.98
CA TRP A 66 19.50 10.35 -13.17
C TRP A 66 19.76 11.80 -12.78
N PRO A 67 20.41 12.62 -13.63
CA PRO A 67 20.69 14.01 -13.30
C PRO A 67 19.44 14.88 -13.04
N GLU A 68 18.26 14.40 -13.47
CA GLU A 68 16.97 15.06 -13.28
C GLU A 68 16.27 14.64 -11.97
N GLU A 69 16.79 13.62 -11.27
CA GLU A 69 16.27 13.05 -10.01
C GLU A 69 17.09 13.46 -8.78
#